data_AF-A0A3B1CBG8-F1
#
_entry.id   AF-A0A3B1CBG8-F1
#
_cell.length_a   1.000
_cell.length_b   1.000
_cell.length_c   1.000
_cell.angle_alpha   90.00
_cell.angle_beta   90.00
_cell.angle_gamma   90.00
#
_symmetry.space_group_name_H-M   'P 1'
#
loop_
_entity.id
_entity.type
_entity.pdbx_description
1 polymer ?
#
loop_
_entity_poly.entity_id
_entity_poly.type
_entity_poly.pdbx_seq_one_letter_code
_entity_poly.pdbx_strand_id
1 'polypeptide(L)'
;MAKNYVRVNIGKQGYLVYSLIRDKAYKNLSSCMAKGEDVDRDIQDIKNDRMTVLRGLEGSYPNFFFDVKLVDVAQFVHEYAAIRTMQDYQRFVARVGVRCTQPDFWQVADWFQTRYAAEQPMLSGLLDLNRYRNR
;
A
#
# COMPACT_ATOMS: atom_id res chain seq x y z
N MET A 1 4.01 10.42 2.04
CA MET A 1 3.53 9.52 0.98
C MET A 1 3.49 8.10 1.54
N ALA A 2 2.38 7.38 1.39
CA ALA A 2 2.29 5.97 1.76
C ALA A 2 2.13 5.15 0.48
N LYS A 3 2.97 4.13 0.28
CA LYS A 3 2.98 3.26 -0.90
C LYS A 3 2.59 1.84 -0.49
N ASN A 4 1.43 1.38 -0.92
CA ASN A 4 0.98 0.00 -0.65
C ASN A 4 1.07 -0.82 -1.94
N TYR A 5 1.46 -2.08 -1.84
CA TYR A 5 1.50 -2.97 -3.00
C TYR A 5 0.31 -3.90 -2.99
N VAL A 6 -0.30 -4.04 -4.17
CA VAL A 6 -1.45 -4.90 -4.40
C VAL A 6 -1.04 -5.92 -5.43
N ARG A 7 -1.17 -7.20 -5.09
CA ARG A 7 -1.17 -8.26 -6.10
C ARG A 7 -2.60 -8.75 -6.30
N VAL A 8 -2.99 -8.92 -7.56
CA VAL A 8 -4.30 -9.39 -7.98
C VAL A 8 -4.13 -10.77 -8.62
N ASN A 9 -4.69 -11.80 -7.99
CA ASN A 9 -4.66 -13.17 -8.48
C ASN A 9 -5.68 -13.34 -9.63
N ILE A 10 -5.17 -13.59 -10.84
CA ILE A 10 -5.95 -13.82 -12.06
C ILE A 10 -6.08 -15.32 -12.40
N GLY A 11 -5.87 -16.19 -11.41
CA GLY A 11 -5.97 -17.65 -11.54
C GLY A 11 -4.80 -18.22 -12.34
N LYS A 12 -5.10 -19.00 -13.38
CA LYS A 12 -4.08 -19.67 -14.22
C LYS A 12 -3.17 -18.70 -14.99
N GLN A 13 -3.55 -17.43 -15.09
CA GLN A 13 -2.78 -16.40 -15.81
C GLN A 13 -1.73 -15.70 -14.92
N GLY A 14 -1.64 -16.05 -13.63
CA GLY A 14 -0.65 -15.52 -12.69
C GLY A 14 -1.19 -14.37 -11.83
N TYR A 15 -0.41 -13.30 -11.68
CA TYR A 15 -0.76 -12.14 -10.85
C TYR A 15 -0.51 -10.83 -11.60
N LEU A 16 -1.42 -9.88 -11.43
CA LEU A 16 -1.20 -8.47 -11.77
C LEU A 16 -0.72 -7.71 -10.54
N VAL A 17 0.11 -6.69 -10.72
CA VAL A 17 0.67 -5.92 -9.62
C VAL A 17 0.45 -4.44 -9.81
N TYR A 18 0.13 -3.77 -8.71
CA TYR A 18 -0.12 -2.34 -8.65
C TYR A 18 0.48 -1.73 -7.40
N SER A 19 0.92 -0.48 -7.52
CA SER A 19 1.31 0.37 -6.41
C SER A 19 0.22 1.41 -6.18
N LEU A 20 -0.31 1.44 -4.95
CA LEU A 20 -1.25 2.45 -4.48
C LEU A 20 -0.49 3.51 -3.67
N ILE A 21 -0.46 4.73 -4.18
CA ILE A 21 0.28 5.82 -3.60
C ILE A 21 -0.70 6.88 -3.10
N ARG A 22 -0.71 7.08 -1.77
CA ARG A 22 -1.47 8.17 -1.15
C ARG A 22 -0.60 9.43 -1.09
N ASP A 23 -1.00 10.41 -1.88
CA ASP A 23 -0.44 11.75 -1.92
C ASP A 23 -1.21 12.62 -0.94
N LYS A 24 -0.57 12.92 0.20
CA LYS A 24 -1.15 13.75 1.26
C LYS A 24 -0.97 15.22 0.89
N ALA A 25 -2.07 15.97 0.86
CA ALA A 25 -2.01 17.41 0.67
C ALA A 25 -1.81 18.13 2.01
N TYR A 26 -1.04 19.22 1.98
CA TYR A 26 -0.72 20.05 3.14
C TYR A 26 -1.05 21.51 2.83
N LYS A 27 -1.58 22.23 3.83
CA LYS A 27 -2.02 23.63 3.65
C LYS A 27 -0.86 24.61 3.39
N ASN A 28 0.36 24.29 3.85
CA ASN A 28 1.56 25.10 3.60
C ASN A 28 2.84 24.25 3.56
N LEU A 29 3.93 24.81 3.04
CA LEU A 29 5.23 24.11 2.90
C LEU A 29 5.91 23.83 4.25
N SER A 30 5.82 24.74 5.22
CA SER A 30 6.39 24.54 6.56
C SER A 30 5.84 23.27 7.24
N SER A 31 4.60 22.90 6.90
CA SER A 31 3.92 21.71 7.38
C SER A 31 4.53 20.40 6.90
N CYS A 32 5.17 20.36 5.72
CA CYS A 32 5.82 19.14 5.24
C CYS A 32 7.17 18.90 5.95
N MET A 33 7.77 19.96 6.50
CA MET A 33 9.07 19.94 7.18
C MET A 33 8.96 19.72 8.69
N ALA A 34 7.78 19.96 9.29
CA ALA A 34 7.47 19.59 10.67
C ALA A 34 7.35 18.06 10.80
N LYS A 35 8.50 17.37 10.83
CA LYS A 35 8.60 15.91 10.85
C LYS A 35 8.29 15.34 12.23
N GLY A 36 7.09 14.79 12.38
CA GLY A 36 6.71 13.76 13.35
C GLY A 36 5.58 12.91 12.74
N GLU A 37 5.42 11.65 13.11
CA GLU A 37 4.26 10.85 12.64
C GLU A 37 2.92 11.35 13.21
N ASP A 38 2.98 12.24 14.20
CA ASP A 38 1.86 12.87 14.92
C ASP A 38 1.71 14.37 14.57
N VAL A 39 1.72 14.71 13.28
CA VAL A 39 1.33 16.08 12.87
C VAL A 39 -0.18 16.24 12.99
N ASP A 40 -0.57 17.26 13.76
CA ASP A 40 -1.94 17.69 14.01
C ASP A 40 -2.86 17.58 12.80
N ARG A 41 -4.07 17.04 13.00
CA ARG A 41 -5.08 16.89 11.94
C ARG A 41 -5.47 18.23 11.30
N ASP A 42 -5.23 19.36 11.98
CA ASP A 42 -5.52 20.70 11.48
C ASP A 42 -4.62 21.16 10.32
N ILE A 43 -3.48 20.48 10.11
CA ILE A 43 -2.46 20.87 9.13
C ILE A 43 -2.63 20.14 7.79
N GLN A 44 -3.31 18.98 7.79
CA GLN A 44 -3.56 18.18 6.59
C GLN A 44 -4.77 18.71 5.81
N ASP A 45 -4.64 18.81 4.50
CA ASP A 45 -5.75 19.16 3.61
C ASP A 45 -6.36 17.89 3.02
N ILE A 46 -7.08 17.15 3.86
CA ILE A 46 -7.66 15.85 3.52
C ILE A 46 -8.56 15.92 2.28
N LYS A 47 -9.20 17.08 2.02
CA LYS A 47 -10.06 17.26 0.84
C LYS A 47 -9.28 17.21 -0.47
N ASN A 48 -8.00 17.53 -0.43
CA ASN A 48 -7.10 17.56 -1.58
C ASN A 48 -6.12 16.37 -1.62
N ASP A 49 -6.29 15.39 -0.72
CA ASP A 49 -5.56 14.13 -0.82
C ASP A 49 -5.88 13.44 -2.16
N ARG A 50 -4.85 12.89 -2.79
CA ARG A 50 -5.00 12.13 -4.05
C ARG A 50 -4.53 10.70 -3.85
N MET A 51 -5.15 9.80 -4.61
CA MET A 51 -4.72 8.41 -4.72
C MET A 51 -4.23 8.17 -6.13
N THR A 52 -2.96 7.83 -6.26
CA THR A 52 -2.33 7.47 -7.52
C THR A 52 -2.20 5.96 -7.60
N VAL A 53 -2.68 5.37 -8.70
CA VAL A 53 -2.58 3.93 -8.96
C VAL A 53 -1.63 3.71 -10.12
N LEU A 54 -0.54 2.99 -9.88
CA LEU A 54 0.44 2.66 -10.89
C LEU A 54 0.45 1.15 -11.13
N ARG A 55 0.65 0.74 -12.38
CA ARG A 55 0.91 -0.66 -12.72
C ARG A 55 2.38 -0.99 -12.41
N GLY A 56 2.61 -2.10 -11.71
CA GLY A 56 3.94 -2.51 -11.25
C GLY A 56 4.30 -1.98 -9.87
N LEU A 57 5.53 -2.30 -9.45
CA LEU A 57 6.08 -1.95 -8.14
C LEU A 57 6.91 -0.66 -8.22
N GLU A 58 6.58 0.30 -7.36
CA GLU A 58 7.18 1.64 -7.38
C GLU A 58 7.97 1.94 -6.09
N GLY A 59 9.25 1.56 -6.10
CA GLY A 59 10.22 1.82 -5.03
C GLY A 59 10.48 0.62 -4.11
N SER A 60 11.40 0.78 -3.16
CA SER A 60 11.83 -0.31 -2.28
C SER A 60 11.25 -0.23 -0.86
N TYR A 61 10.29 0.66 -0.60
CA TYR A 61 9.78 0.94 0.76
C TYR A 61 8.26 0.75 0.85
N PRO A 62 7.75 -0.49 0.80
CA PRO A 62 6.33 -0.74 0.93
C PRO A 62 5.83 -0.44 2.35
N ASN A 63 4.69 0.21 2.46
CA ASN A 63 3.99 0.43 3.72
C ASN A 63 3.12 -0.76 4.12
N PHE A 64 2.53 -1.43 3.12
CA PHE A 64 1.63 -2.56 3.35
C PHE A 64 1.42 -3.37 2.06
N PHE A 65 1.12 -4.66 2.20
CA PHE A 65 0.77 -5.56 1.11
C PHE A 65 -0.70 -5.97 1.16
N PHE A 66 -1.31 -6.03 -0.02
CA PHE A 66 -2.65 -6.56 -0.23
C PHE A 66 -2.59 -7.72 -1.23
N ASP A 67 -3.33 -8.78 -0.92
CA ASP A 67 -3.52 -9.93 -1.80
C ASP A 67 -5.01 -10.07 -2.11
N VAL A 68 -5.36 -9.91 -3.39
CA VAL A 68 -6.76 -9.75 -3.81
C VAL A 68 -7.05 -10.72 -4.94
N LYS A 69 -8.19 -11.42 -4.90
CA LYS A 69 -8.64 -12.23 -6.04
C LYS A 69 -9.27 -11.33 -7.09
N LEU A 70 -9.14 -11.68 -8.37
CA LEU A 70 -9.72 -10.90 -9.46
C LEU A 70 -11.21 -10.61 -9.27
N VAL A 71 -11.96 -11.59 -8.76
CA VAL A 71 -13.41 -11.46 -8.47
C VAL A 71 -13.74 -10.44 -7.38
N ASP A 72 -12.80 -10.17 -6.48
CA ASP A 72 -12.99 -9.29 -5.32
C ASP A 72 -12.48 -7.86 -5.58
N VAL A 73 -11.87 -7.59 -6.76
CA VAL A 73 -11.24 -6.29 -7.06
C VAL A 73 -12.24 -5.14 -6.98
N ALA A 74 -13.45 -5.30 -7.51
CA ALA A 74 -14.47 -4.25 -7.46
C ALA A 74 -14.83 -3.89 -6.00
N GLN A 75 -14.96 -4.92 -5.15
CA GLN A 75 -15.25 -4.73 -3.73
C GLN A 75 -14.04 -4.16 -2.97
N PHE A 76 -12.82 -4.58 -3.31
CA PHE A 76 -11.58 -4.01 -2.78
C PHE A 76 -11.50 -2.51 -3.05
N VAL A 77 -11.73 -2.08 -4.29
CA VAL A 77 -11.68 -0.66 -4.67
C VAL A 77 -12.76 0.14 -3.94
N HIS A 78 -13.98 -0.38 -3.88
CA HIS A 78 -15.09 0.27 -3.19
C HIS A 78 -14.78 0.48 -1.70
N GLU A 79 -14.35 -0.58 -1.00
CA GLU A 79 -14.02 -0.48 0.42
C GLU A 79 -12.80 0.39 0.69
N TYR A 80 -11.75 0.28 -0.14
CA TYR A 80 -10.55 1.10 0.00
C TYR A 80 -10.87 2.59 -0.12
N ALA A 81 -11.71 2.98 -1.08
CA ALA A 81 -12.14 4.36 -1.27
C ALA A 81 -13.08 4.87 -0.16
N ALA A 82 -13.80 3.96 0.51
CA ALA A 82 -14.74 4.26 1.58
C ALA A 82 -14.08 4.42 2.97
N ILE A 83 -12.79 4.09 3.12
CA ILE A 83 -12.08 4.24 4.40
C ILE A 83 -12.08 5.71 4.82
N ARG A 84 -12.64 5.98 6.01
CA ARG A 84 -12.63 7.32 6.64
C ARG A 84 -12.05 7.28 8.05
N THR A 85 -12.23 6.16 8.75
CA THR A 85 -11.77 5.98 10.12
C THR A 85 -10.73 4.87 10.25
N MET A 86 -10.02 4.84 11.38
CA MET A 86 -9.12 3.73 11.70
C MET A 86 -9.89 2.40 11.79
N GLN A 87 -11.14 2.43 12.26
CA GLN A 87 -11.95 1.22 12.38
C GLN A 87 -12.30 0.65 11.00
N ASP A 88 -12.64 1.51 10.02
CA ASP A 88 -12.89 1.08 8.64
C ASP A 88 -11.62 0.45 8.04
N TYR A 89 -10.47 1.09 8.27
CA TYR A 89 -9.18 0.58 7.82
C TYR A 89 -8.86 -0.81 8.41
N GLN A 90 -9.07 -1.01 9.71
CA GLN A 90 -8.83 -2.30 10.36
C GLN A 90 -9.74 -3.41 9.81
N ARG A 91 -11.03 -3.12 9.60
CA ARG A 91 -11.97 -4.07 8.98
C ARG A 91 -11.55 -4.43 7.56
N PHE A 92 -11.14 -3.44 6.77
CA PHE A 92 -10.64 -3.64 5.41
C PHE A 92 -9.38 -4.52 5.38
N VAL A 93 -8.37 -4.16 6.20
CA VAL A 93 -7.11 -4.92 6.30
C VAL A 93 -7.33 -6.33 6.81
N ALA A 94 -8.29 -6.56 7.71
CA ALA A 94 -8.60 -7.91 8.19
C ALA A 94 -9.07 -8.85 7.08
N ARG A 95 -9.61 -8.32 5.97
CA ARG A 95 -10.14 -9.12 4.87
C ARG A 95 -9.11 -9.37 3.76
N VAL A 96 -8.36 -8.34 3.36
CA VAL A 96 -7.50 -8.38 2.15
C VAL A 96 -6.03 -8.06 2.43
N GLY A 97 -5.71 -7.69 3.67
CA GLY A 97 -4.39 -7.27 4.07
C GLY A 97 -3.50 -8.42 4.47
N VAL A 98 -2.21 -8.33 4.12
CA VAL A 98 -1.20 -9.33 4.49
C VAL A 98 -0.43 -8.80 5.69
N ARG A 99 -0.68 -9.34 6.88
CA ARG A 99 -0.06 -8.87 8.13
C ARG A 99 1.24 -9.61 8.38
N CYS A 100 2.23 -8.98 9.03
CA CYS A 100 3.49 -9.65 9.42
C CYS A 100 3.28 -10.87 10.33
N THR A 101 2.13 -10.94 11.01
CA THR A 101 1.76 -12.07 11.88
C THR A 101 1.08 -13.21 11.15
N GLN A 102 0.75 -13.07 9.86
CA GLN A 102 0.19 -14.17 9.08
C GLN A 102 1.28 -15.19 8.73
N PRO A 103 1.00 -16.50 8.78
CA PRO A 103 2.01 -17.54 8.49
C PRO A 103 2.61 -17.46 7.08
N ASP A 104 1.83 -16.98 6.12
CA ASP A 104 2.21 -16.86 4.70
C ASP A 104 2.86 -15.51 4.37
N PHE A 105 3.05 -14.61 5.35
CA PHE A 105 3.59 -13.27 5.14
C PHE A 105 4.90 -13.29 4.32
N TRP A 106 5.86 -14.12 4.72
CA TRP A 106 7.16 -14.20 4.05
C TRP A 106 7.04 -14.72 2.63
N GLN A 107 6.15 -15.67 2.37
CA GLN A 107 5.88 -16.14 1.02
C GLN A 107 5.35 -15.02 0.12
N VAL A 108 4.50 -14.14 0.66
CA VAL A 108 4.00 -12.97 -0.08
C VAL A 108 5.10 -11.92 -0.28
N ALA A 109 5.89 -11.62 0.75
CA ALA A 109 6.99 -10.66 0.70
C ALA A 109 8.06 -11.10 -0.32
N ASP A 110 8.46 -12.37 -0.29
CA ASP A 110 9.42 -12.95 -1.23
C ASP A 110 8.87 -12.91 -2.66
N TRP A 111 7.57 -13.19 -2.83
CA TRP A 111 6.93 -13.07 -4.13
C TRP A 111 7.03 -11.64 -4.70
N PHE A 112 6.75 -10.61 -3.88
CA PHE A 112 6.92 -9.21 -4.29
C PHE A 112 8.38 -8.87 -4.58
N GLN A 113 9.32 -9.34 -3.76
CA GLN A 113 10.76 -9.14 -3.97
C GLN A 113 11.22 -9.73 -5.31
N THR A 114 10.85 -10.98 -5.59
CA THR A 114 11.16 -11.64 -6.87
C THR A 114 10.52 -10.89 -8.04
N ARG A 115 9.25 -10.48 -7.90
CA ARG A 115 8.55 -9.73 -8.94
C ARG A 115 9.24 -8.39 -9.22
N TYR A 116 9.66 -7.67 -8.18
CA TYR A 116 10.31 -6.37 -8.32
C TYR A 116 11.68 -6.49 -8.99
N ALA A 117 12.47 -7.49 -8.60
CA ALA A 117 13.74 -7.80 -9.25
C ALA A 117 13.58 -8.13 -10.74
N ALA A 118 12.48 -8.78 -11.12
CA ALA A 118 12.18 -9.07 -12.53
C ALA A 118 11.68 -7.85 -13.31
N GLU A 119 10.88 -6.96 -12.70
CA GLU A 119 10.36 -5.76 -13.36
C GLU A 119 11.40 -4.64 -13.48
N GLN A 120 12.21 -4.44 -12.44
CA GLN A 120 13.16 -3.32 -12.34
C GLN A 120 14.51 -3.78 -11.76
N PRO A 121 15.30 -4.59 -12.46
CA PRO A 121 16.52 -5.22 -11.93
C PRO A 121 17.57 -4.23 -11.42
N MET A 122 17.60 -3.01 -11.97
CA MET A 122 18.54 -1.96 -11.52
C MET A 122 18.08 -1.21 -10.27
N LEU A 123 16.75 -1.12 -10.03
CA LEU A 123 16.17 -0.32 -8.95
C LEU A 123 15.61 -1.16 -7.81
N SER A 124 15.47 -2.48 -8.00
CA SER A 124 14.71 -3.33 -7.09
C SER A 124 15.29 -3.36 -5.68
N GLY A 125 16.62 -3.41 -5.54
CA GLY A 125 17.27 -3.56 -4.24
C GLY A 125 16.62 -4.67 -3.41
N LEU A 126 16.60 -4.49 -2.08
CA LEU A 126 15.75 -5.26 -1.18
C LEU A 126 14.57 -4.40 -0.73
N LEU A 127 13.39 -5.01 -0.63
CA LEU A 127 12.24 -4.36 0.01
C LEU A 127 12.55 -4.10 1.49
N ASP A 128 12.61 -2.83 1.87
CA ASP A 128 12.76 -2.37 3.24
C ASP A 128 11.39 -2.38 3.95
N LEU A 129 11.21 -3.38 4.81
CA LEU A 129 10.00 -3.60 5.59
C LEU A 129 10.02 -2.88 6.95
N ASN A 130 11.01 -2.04 7.25
CA ASN A 130 11.05 -1.28 8.51
C ASN A 130 9.86 -0.32 8.66
N ARG A 131 9.24 0.09 7.54
CA ARG A 131 8.03 0.95 7.52
C ARG A 131 6.73 0.16 7.43
N TYR A 132 6.82 -1.17 7.43
CA TYR A 132 5.67 -2.05 7.31
C TYR A 132 4.86 -2.04 8.60
N ARG A 133 3.60 -1.59 8.52
CA ARG A 133 2.76 -1.42 9.71
C ARG A 133 1.89 -2.65 9.93
N ASN A 134 2.02 -3.29 11.08
CA ASN A 134 1.14 -4.40 11.48
C ASN A 134 -0.13 -3.88 12.19
N ARG A 135 -1.00 -3.13 11.49
CA ARG A 135 -2.25 -2.61 12.04
C ARG A 135 -3.36 -2.68 11.00
#